data_AF-A0A7T1DT58-F1
#
_entry.id   AF-A0A7T1DT58-F1
#
_cell.length_a   1.000
_cell.length_b   1.000
_cell.length_c   1.000
_cell.angle_alpha   90.00
_cell.angle_beta   90.00
_cell.angle_gamma   90.00
#
_symmetry.space_group_name_H-M   'P 1'
#
loop_
_entity.id
_entity.type
_entity.pdbx_description
1 polymer ?
#
loop_
_entity_poly.entity_id
_entity_poly.type
_entity_poly.pdbx_seq_one_letter_code
_entity_poly.pdbx_strand_id
1 'polypeptide(L)'
;MPTPLSSRPQTFTDPDRNPHGGEADEDARALRDSVGELAQHIEAATRARRGQLGPEAVRRSAEALAHCARRHQLHLTGLGSAWHALYEFGVYQRALRELRDALAQWQQALQQRSPSEAERFSTFERQAWRTLGEARLVLDIYMQGDPCMERSAPDTRPAAERPPRAPLLARLRRWWFEGRHP
;
A
#
# COMPACT_ATOMS: atom_id res chain seq x y z
N MET A 1 -47.56 -45.60 -27.69
CA MET A 1 -47.25 -44.71 -26.54
C MET A 1 -45.76 -44.79 -26.26
N PRO A 2 -44.93 -43.87 -26.77
CA PRO A 2 -43.52 -43.77 -26.38
C PRO A 2 -43.31 -42.65 -25.35
N THR A 3 -42.55 -42.96 -24.31
CA THR A 3 -42.00 -42.03 -23.32
C THR A 3 -40.92 -41.15 -23.96
N PRO A 4 -40.90 -39.82 -23.73
CA PRO A 4 -39.71 -39.03 -24.01
C PRO A 4 -38.81 -38.97 -22.76
N LEU A 5 -37.68 -39.66 -22.82
CA LEU A 5 -36.50 -39.34 -22.01
C LEU A 5 -35.91 -38.04 -22.55
N SER A 6 -36.27 -36.92 -21.93
CA SER A 6 -35.64 -35.62 -22.22
C SER A 6 -34.39 -35.48 -21.35
N SER A 7 -33.30 -36.12 -21.77
CA SER A 7 -31.97 -35.86 -21.24
C SER A 7 -31.49 -34.51 -21.79
N ARG A 8 -31.82 -33.42 -21.10
CA ARG A 8 -31.27 -32.09 -21.43
C ARG A 8 -29.86 -31.99 -20.81
N PRO A 9 -28.83 -31.61 -21.60
CA PRO A 9 -27.45 -31.57 -21.14
C PRO A 9 -27.29 -30.59 -19.98
N GLN A 10 -26.54 -31.02 -18.96
CA GLN A 10 -26.03 -30.15 -17.90
C GLN A 10 -25.39 -28.93 -18.56
N THR A 11 -25.92 -27.75 -18.29
CA THR A 11 -25.33 -26.46 -18.61
C THR A 11 -23.97 -26.37 -17.92
N PHE A 12 -22.95 -26.82 -18.64
CA PHE A 12 -21.57 -26.41 -18.50
C PHE A 12 -21.53 -24.88 -18.63
N THR A 13 -20.82 -24.22 -17.73
CA THR A 13 -20.71 -22.75 -17.58
C THR A 13 -21.96 -22.07 -17.01
N ASP A 14 -22.01 -22.00 -15.68
CA ASP A 14 -22.54 -20.83 -14.98
C ASP A 14 -21.37 -19.83 -14.84
N PRO A 15 -21.27 -18.79 -15.69
CA PRO A 15 -20.23 -17.77 -15.58
C PRO A 15 -20.57 -16.65 -14.57
N ASP A 16 -21.65 -16.75 -13.79
CA ASP A 16 -22.12 -15.65 -12.93
C ASP A 16 -21.77 -15.84 -11.45
N ARG A 17 -20.67 -16.53 -11.17
CA ARG A 17 -20.01 -16.41 -9.87
C ARG A 17 -18.94 -15.34 -9.99
N ASN A 18 -19.31 -14.09 -9.74
CA ASN A 18 -18.38 -12.99 -9.58
C ASN A 18 -17.40 -13.31 -8.43
N PRO A 19 -16.13 -13.70 -8.69
CA PRO A 19 -15.20 -14.13 -7.65
C PRO A 19 -14.52 -12.94 -6.94
N HIS A 20 -14.86 -11.69 -7.28
CA HIS A 20 -13.98 -10.55 -7.02
C HIS A 20 -14.55 -9.45 -6.10
N GLY A 21 -15.72 -9.64 -5.48
CA GLY A 21 -16.27 -8.65 -4.53
C GLY A 21 -15.88 -8.87 -3.05
N GLY A 22 -15.56 -10.10 -2.65
CA GLY A 22 -15.29 -10.44 -1.24
C GLY A 22 -13.82 -10.37 -0.87
N GLU A 23 -12.99 -11.15 -1.58
CA GLU A 23 -11.56 -11.30 -1.29
C GLU A 23 -10.76 -10.04 -1.62
N ALA A 24 -11.11 -9.34 -2.70
CA ALA A 24 -10.48 -8.08 -3.10
C ALA A 24 -10.67 -6.98 -2.05
N ASP A 25 -11.87 -6.90 -1.47
CA ASP A 25 -12.20 -5.97 -0.40
C ASP A 25 -11.57 -6.39 0.93
N GLU A 26 -11.45 -7.69 1.18
CA GLU A 26 -10.80 -8.25 2.37
C GLU A 26 -9.29 -7.97 2.35
N ASP A 27 -8.63 -8.17 1.22
CA ASP A 27 -7.23 -7.79 0.99
C ASP A 27 -7.02 -6.28 1.17
N ALA A 28 -7.94 -5.44 0.67
CA ALA A 28 -7.85 -4.00 0.84
C ALA A 28 -8.01 -3.57 2.31
N ARG A 29 -8.90 -4.23 3.06
CA ARG A 29 -9.08 -4.03 4.50
C ARG A 29 -7.83 -4.47 5.27
N ALA A 30 -7.32 -5.67 5.01
CA ALA A 30 -6.12 -6.20 5.63
C ALA A 30 -4.89 -5.32 5.33
N LEU A 31 -4.77 -4.81 4.10
CA LEU A 31 -3.72 -3.87 3.72
C LEU A 31 -3.86 -2.54 4.47
N ARG A 32 -5.08 -2.01 4.60
CA ARG A 32 -5.32 -0.79 5.38
C ARG A 32 -4.93 -0.97 6.84
N ASP A 33 -5.32 -2.08 7.45
CA ASP A 33 -5.05 -2.36 8.86
C ASP A 33 -3.54 -2.51 9.11
N SER A 34 -2.85 -3.25 8.24
CA SER A 34 -1.39 -3.42 8.32
C SER A 34 -0.61 -2.12 8.09
N VAL A 35 -1.08 -1.24 7.18
CA VAL A 35 -0.53 0.12 7.03
C VAL A 35 -0.78 0.98 8.27
N GLY A 36 -1.95 0.85 8.90
CA GLY A 36 -2.28 1.53 10.15
C GLY A 36 -1.35 1.12 11.29
N GLU A 37 -1.07 -0.18 11.41
CA GLU A 37 -0.11 -0.70 12.39
C GLU A 37 1.32 -0.20 12.12
N LEU A 38 1.75 -0.20 10.84
CA LEU A 38 3.04 0.36 10.45
C LEU A 38 3.17 1.84 10.83
N ALA A 39 2.12 2.63 10.62
CA ALA A 39 2.10 4.05 10.99
C ALA A 39 2.26 4.25 12.50
N GLN A 40 1.55 3.45 13.32
CA GLN A 40 1.68 3.50 14.78
C GLN A 40 3.11 3.21 15.25
N HIS A 41 3.79 2.23 14.65
CA HIS A 41 5.18 1.93 14.97
C HIS A 41 6.16 3.02 14.53
N ILE A 42 5.92 3.65 13.37
CA ILE A 42 6.71 4.80 12.90
C ILE A 42 6.57 5.97 13.89
N GLU A 43 5.34 6.29 14.30
CA GLU A 43 5.09 7.33 15.30
C GLU A 43 5.72 7.01 16.65
N ALA A 44 5.64 5.77 17.11
CA ALA A 44 6.26 5.35 18.36
C ALA A 44 7.80 5.50 18.32
N ALA A 45 8.43 5.12 17.20
CA ALA A 45 9.87 5.25 17.02
C ALA A 45 10.32 6.72 16.94
N THR A 46 9.60 7.55 16.17
CA THR A 46 9.89 8.98 16.04
C THR A 46 9.65 9.72 17.36
N ARG A 47 8.57 9.43 18.08
CA ARG A 47 8.27 9.99 19.41
C ARG A 47 9.33 9.58 20.43
N ALA A 48 9.76 8.31 20.44
CA ALA A 48 10.79 7.85 21.35
C ALA A 48 12.11 8.60 21.14
N ARG A 49 12.50 8.81 19.88
CA ARG A 49 13.74 9.51 19.54
C ARG A 49 13.67 11.02 19.78
N ARG A 50 12.56 11.68 19.43
CA ARG A 50 12.35 13.14 19.59
C ARG A 50 12.08 13.54 21.03
N GLY A 51 11.33 12.71 21.77
CA GLY A 51 11.08 12.89 23.20
C GLY A 51 12.28 12.56 24.08
N GLN A 52 13.44 12.24 23.48
CA GLN A 52 14.67 11.84 24.17
C GLN A 52 14.41 10.77 25.23
N LEU A 53 13.52 9.82 24.93
CA LEU A 53 13.37 8.65 25.78
C LEU A 53 14.74 7.96 25.82
N GLY A 54 15.06 7.31 26.96
CA GLY A 54 16.36 6.68 27.14
C GLY A 54 16.77 5.78 25.97
N PRO A 55 18.07 5.59 25.71
CA PRO A 55 18.57 4.91 24.50
C PRO A 55 17.97 3.52 24.29
N GLU A 56 17.67 2.80 25.38
CA GLU A 56 17.00 1.49 25.34
C GLU A 56 15.54 1.56 24.88
N ALA A 57 14.82 2.65 25.17
CA ALA A 57 13.47 2.84 24.67
C ALA A 57 13.48 3.10 23.16
N VAL A 58 14.41 3.93 22.67
CA VAL A 58 14.60 4.19 21.24
C VAL A 58 14.94 2.90 20.50
N ARG A 59 15.88 2.11 21.04
CA ARG A 59 16.30 0.84 20.45
C ARG A 59 15.14 -0.16 20.37
N ARG A 60 14.37 -0.34 21.46
CA ARG A 60 13.19 -1.21 21.47
C ARG A 60 12.13 -0.76 20.46
N SER A 61 11.85 0.54 20.35
CA SER A 61 10.89 1.05 19.37
C SER A 61 11.35 0.81 17.93
N ALA A 62 12.65 0.99 17.65
CA ALA A 62 13.21 0.72 16.33
C ALA A 62 13.18 -0.79 15.97
N GLU A 63 13.46 -1.67 16.93
CA GLU A 63 13.36 -3.13 16.77
C GLU A 63 11.92 -3.58 16.50
N ALA A 64 10.95 -3.04 17.24
CA ALA A 64 9.53 -3.31 17.04
C ALA A 64 9.07 -2.87 15.65
N LEU A 65 9.47 -1.67 15.21
CA LEU A 65 9.18 -1.18 13.86
C LEU A 65 9.81 -2.07 12.78
N ALA A 66 11.05 -2.55 12.98
CA ALA A 66 11.71 -3.42 12.02
C ALA A 66 10.98 -4.77 11.88
N HIS A 67 10.46 -5.31 12.99
CA HIS A 67 9.63 -6.52 12.97
C HIS A 67 8.31 -6.27 12.22
N CYS A 68 7.61 -5.17 12.55
CA CYS A 68 6.38 -4.77 11.88
C CYS A 68 6.59 -4.59 10.36
N ALA A 69 7.63 -3.86 9.94
CA ALA A 69 7.94 -3.64 8.53
C ALA A 69 8.27 -4.93 7.76
N ARG A 70 8.92 -5.90 8.40
CA ARG A 70 9.16 -7.23 7.81
C ARG A 70 7.86 -8.00 7.62
N ARG A 71 7.02 -8.04 8.66
CA ARG A 71 5.70 -8.70 8.60
C ARG A 71 4.82 -8.06 7.52
N HIS A 72 4.83 -6.73 7.46
CA HIS A 72 4.13 -5.96 6.43
C HIS A 72 4.60 -6.33 5.02
N GLN A 73 5.91 -6.40 4.79
CA GLN A 73 6.42 -6.83 3.49
C GLN A 73 5.98 -8.25 3.11
N LEU A 74 5.98 -9.20 4.06
CA LEU A 74 5.51 -10.56 3.81
C LEU A 74 4.01 -10.58 3.46
N HIS A 75 3.21 -9.75 4.14
CA HIS A 75 1.81 -9.57 3.80
C HIS A 75 1.64 -9.06 2.36
N LEU A 76 2.41 -8.03 1.95
CA LEU A 76 2.36 -7.51 0.58
C LEU A 76 2.68 -8.56 -0.49
N THR A 77 3.62 -9.48 -0.22
CA THR A 77 3.94 -10.56 -1.15
C THR A 77 2.87 -11.66 -1.22
N GLY A 78 1.99 -11.72 -0.22
CA GLY A 78 0.88 -12.68 -0.16
C GLY A 78 -0.44 -12.14 -0.74
N LEU A 79 -0.49 -10.87 -1.15
CA LEU A 79 -1.70 -10.27 -1.74
C LEU A 79 -2.01 -10.86 -3.12
N GLY A 80 -3.29 -10.80 -3.51
CA GLY A 80 -3.75 -11.29 -4.81
C GLY A 80 -3.01 -10.70 -6.02
N SER A 81 -3.09 -11.39 -7.15
CA SER A 81 -2.41 -11.01 -8.40
C SER A 81 -2.87 -9.65 -8.95
N ALA A 82 -4.10 -9.22 -8.65
CA ALA A 82 -4.63 -7.91 -9.03
C ALA A 82 -3.83 -6.74 -8.44
N TRP A 83 -3.34 -6.87 -7.19
CA TRP A 83 -2.48 -5.87 -6.56
C TRP A 83 -1.14 -5.75 -7.28
N HIS A 84 -0.56 -6.89 -7.65
CA HIS A 84 0.73 -6.96 -8.33
C HIS A 84 0.69 -6.41 -9.77
N ALA A 85 -0.50 -6.31 -10.37
CA ALA A 85 -0.70 -5.69 -11.67
C ALA A 85 -0.68 -4.15 -11.62
N LEU A 86 -0.84 -3.54 -10.43
CA LEU A 86 -0.78 -2.09 -10.27
C LEU A 86 0.67 -1.60 -10.24
N TYR A 87 0.98 -0.65 -11.12
CA TYR A 87 2.30 -0.01 -11.14
C TYR A 87 2.63 0.64 -9.78
N GLU A 88 1.64 1.30 -9.19
CA GLU A 88 1.74 2.01 -7.91
C GLU A 88 2.03 1.06 -6.75
N PHE A 89 1.55 -0.20 -6.83
CA PHE A 89 1.89 -1.22 -5.84
C PHE A 89 3.39 -1.56 -5.88
N GLY A 90 3.99 -1.62 -7.07
CA GLY A 90 5.45 -1.77 -7.22
C GLY A 90 6.24 -0.58 -6.67
N VAL A 91 5.74 0.64 -6.86
CA VAL A 91 6.32 1.87 -6.27
C VAL A 91 6.25 1.80 -4.74
N TYR A 92 5.13 1.38 -4.20
CA TYR A 92 4.95 1.23 -2.76
C TYR A 92 5.88 0.16 -2.16
N GLN A 93 5.99 -1.02 -2.78
CA GLN A 93 6.92 -2.06 -2.35
C GLN A 93 8.38 -1.57 -2.35
N ARG A 94 8.75 -0.73 -3.33
CA ARG A 94 10.07 -0.10 -3.36
C ARG A 94 10.25 0.88 -2.20
N ALA A 95 9.27 1.74 -1.95
CA ALA A 95 9.32 2.69 -0.84
C ALA A 95 9.48 1.98 0.52
N LEU A 96 8.80 0.84 0.70
CA LEU A 96 8.92 0.00 1.90
C LEU A 96 10.33 -0.61 2.05
N ARG A 97 10.97 -1.06 0.95
CA ARG A 97 12.36 -1.54 1.00
C ARG A 97 13.31 -0.42 1.42
N GLU A 98 13.19 0.74 0.79
CA GLU A 98 13.98 1.93 1.14
C GLU A 98 13.76 2.34 2.62
N LEU A 99 12.54 2.23 3.15
CA LEU A 99 12.25 2.47 4.57
C LEU A 99 13.00 1.49 5.47
N ARG A 100 12.97 0.20 5.14
CA ARG A 100 13.67 -0.84 5.90
C ARG A 100 15.19 -0.61 5.89
N ASP A 101 15.75 -0.21 4.75
CA ASP A 101 17.18 0.06 4.64
C ASP A 101 17.59 1.28 5.47
N ALA A 102 16.80 2.36 5.44
CA ALA A 102 17.03 3.54 6.27
C ALA A 102 16.90 3.22 7.77
N LEU A 103 15.93 2.38 8.14
CA LEU A 103 15.75 1.90 9.52
C LEU A 103 16.95 1.08 9.99
N ALA A 104 17.45 0.16 9.16
CA ALA A 104 18.63 -0.66 9.49
C ALA A 104 19.87 0.21 9.71
N GLN A 105 20.09 1.22 8.84
CA GLN A 105 21.19 2.17 8.99
C GLN A 105 21.07 2.99 10.28
N TRP A 106 19.85 3.43 10.62
CA TRP A 106 19.60 4.15 11.87
C TRP A 106 19.85 3.24 13.10
N GLN A 107 19.39 1.99 13.09
CA GLN A 107 19.65 1.01 14.15
C GLN A 107 21.15 0.76 14.33
N GLN A 108 21.90 0.61 13.24
CA GLN A 108 23.35 0.45 13.31
C GLN A 108 24.02 1.68 13.93
N ALA A 109 23.55 2.89 13.59
CA ALA A 109 24.05 4.13 14.18
C ALA A 109 23.79 4.22 15.69
N LEU A 110 22.60 3.80 16.13
CA LEU A 110 22.22 3.73 17.54
C LEU A 110 23.11 2.76 18.33
N GLN A 111 23.37 1.57 17.77
CA GLN A 111 24.24 0.57 18.40
C GLN A 111 25.68 1.05 18.53
N GLN A 112 26.19 1.71 17.49
CA GLN A 112 27.56 2.24 17.46
C GLN A 112 27.71 3.58 18.20
N ARG A 113 26.60 4.17 18.71
CA ARG A 113 26.55 5.53 19.27
C ARG A 113 27.24 6.56 18.35
N SER A 114 27.01 6.41 17.05
CA SER A 114 27.66 7.23 16.02
C SER A 114 27.17 8.68 16.09
N PRO A 115 28.05 9.69 15.87
CA PRO A 115 27.62 11.08 15.74
C PRO A 115 26.67 11.31 14.55
N SER A 116 26.70 10.43 13.55
CA SER A 116 25.82 10.45 12.37
C SER A 116 24.41 9.89 12.63
N GLU A 117 24.07 9.53 13.88
CA GLU A 117 22.77 8.94 14.22
C GLU A 117 21.61 9.89 13.91
N ALA A 118 21.76 11.19 14.18
CA ALA A 118 20.72 12.18 13.94
C ALA A 118 20.41 12.33 12.44
N GLU A 119 21.43 12.33 11.59
CA GLU A 119 21.27 12.40 10.13
C GLU A 119 20.54 11.14 9.60
N ARG A 120 20.94 9.96 10.07
CA ARG A 120 20.30 8.69 9.71
C ARG A 120 18.85 8.63 10.19
N PHE A 121 18.56 9.16 11.37
CA PHE A 121 17.20 9.32 11.86
C PHE A 121 16.37 10.24 10.96
N SER A 122 16.90 11.39 10.53
CA SER A 122 16.19 12.29 9.61
C SER A 122 15.91 11.64 8.24
N THR A 123 16.85 10.83 7.73
CA THR A 123 16.65 10.06 6.50
C THR A 123 15.56 9.00 6.66
N PHE A 124 15.62 8.24 7.76
CA PHE A 124 14.57 7.28 8.12
C PHE A 124 13.20 7.96 8.21
N GLU A 125 13.09 9.07 8.93
CA GLU A 125 11.84 9.79 9.14
C GLU A 125 11.23 10.25 7.80
N ARG A 126 12.04 10.82 6.91
CA ARG A 126 11.60 11.21 5.57
C ARG A 126 11.06 10.02 4.78
N GLN A 127 11.77 8.89 4.83
CA GLN A 127 11.35 7.69 4.10
C GLN A 127 10.10 7.05 4.70
N ALA A 128 9.92 7.14 6.02
CA ALA A 128 8.74 6.63 6.71
C ALA A 128 7.49 7.37 6.27
N TRP A 129 7.51 8.71 6.27
CA TRP A 129 6.37 9.51 5.80
C TRP A 129 6.13 9.36 4.30
N ARG A 130 7.18 9.24 3.49
CA ARG A 130 7.07 8.91 2.07
C ARG A 130 6.32 7.58 1.88
N THR A 131 6.75 6.53 2.58
CA THR A 131 6.17 5.18 2.46
C THR A 131 4.69 5.16 2.85
N LEU A 132 4.29 5.86 3.90
CA LEU A 132 2.88 5.97 4.30
C LEU A 132 2.04 6.74 3.27
N GLY A 133 2.62 7.78 2.64
CA GLY A 133 1.98 8.49 1.54
C GLY A 133 1.74 7.60 0.32
N GLU A 134 2.75 6.82 -0.09
CA GLU A 134 2.63 5.87 -1.20
C GLU A 134 1.59 4.76 -0.86
N ALA A 135 1.56 4.27 0.38
CA ALA A 135 0.57 3.30 0.84
C ALA A 135 -0.87 3.84 0.70
N ARG A 136 -1.08 5.07 1.16
CA ARG A 136 -2.38 5.74 1.08
C ARG A 136 -2.85 5.90 -0.36
N LEU A 137 -1.94 6.24 -1.27
CA LEU A 137 -2.18 6.41 -2.69
C LEU A 137 -2.58 5.08 -3.35
N VAL A 138 -1.84 4.02 -3.09
CA VAL A 138 -2.16 2.67 -3.61
C VAL A 138 -3.54 2.22 -3.14
N LEU A 139 -3.83 2.37 -1.85
CA LEU A 139 -5.15 2.06 -1.30
C LEU A 139 -6.25 2.90 -1.95
N ASP A 140 -6.01 4.19 -2.17
CA ASP A 140 -6.98 5.09 -2.80
C ASP A 140 -7.23 4.71 -4.27
N ILE A 141 -6.18 4.44 -5.05
CA ILE A 141 -6.31 4.00 -6.45
C ILE A 141 -6.99 2.65 -6.55
N TYR A 142 -6.69 1.71 -5.65
CA TYR A 142 -7.35 0.41 -5.64
C TYR A 142 -8.85 0.55 -5.34
N MET A 143 -9.21 1.35 -4.32
CA MET A 143 -10.61 1.60 -3.96
C MET A 143 -11.38 2.45 -4.98
N GLN A 144 -10.71 3.42 -5.63
CA GLN A 144 -11.30 4.27 -6.67
C GLN A 144 -11.24 3.63 -8.07
N GLY A 145 -10.45 2.57 -8.26
CA GLY A 145 -10.40 1.77 -9.48
C GLY A 145 -11.67 0.93 -9.66
N ASP A 146 -12.48 0.82 -8.61
CA ASP A 146 -13.75 0.11 -8.59
C ASP A 146 -14.98 0.99 -8.96
N PRO A 147 -14.91 1.71 -10.10
CA PRO A 147 -16.07 1.82 -10.97
C PRO A 147 -15.75 1.35 -12.40
N CYS A 148 -14.60 0.69 -12.64
CA CYS A 148 -14.16 0.32 -13.99
C CYS A 148 -13.99 -1.19 -14.23
N MET A 149 -14.50 -2.05 -13.32
CA MET A 149 -14.81 -3.45 -13.64
C MET A 149 -16.20 -3.62 -14.27
N GLU A 150 -16.94 -2.54 -14.54
CA GLU A 150 -17.98 -2.50 -15.58
C GLU A 150 -17.33 -2.54 -16.98
N ARG A 151 -16.68 -3.66 -17.30
CA ARG A 151 -16.31 -3.97 -18.67
C ARG A 151 -16.91 -5.30 -19.06
N SER A 152 -18.24 -5.32 -19.13
CA SER A 152 -19.03 -6.20 -20.00
C SER A 152 -20.45 -5.66 -20.19
N ALA A 153 -20.58 -4.38 -20.51
CA ALA A 153 -21.72 -3.91 -21.28
C ALA A 153 -21.14 -3.16 -22.49
N PRO A 154 -21.49 -3.52 -23.74
CA PRO A 154 -21.09 -2.73 -24.89
C PRO A 154 -21.83 -1.38 -24.84
N ASP A 155 -21.26 -0.39 -24.17
CA ASP A 155 -21.82 0.97 -24.14
C ASP A 155 -21.45 1.71 -25.43
N THR A 156 -22.46 1.87 -26.29
CA THR A 156 -22.46 2.56 -27.58
C THR A 156 -22.36 4.09 -27.42
N ARG A 157 -21.38 4.60 -26.66
CA ARG A 157 -21.14 6.05 -26.53
C ARG A 157 -19.91 6.50 -27.33
N PRO A 158 -20.05 7.51 -28.22
CA PRO A 158 -18.96 7.95 -29.09
C PRO A 158 -17.83 8.60 -28.28
N ALA A 159 -16.59 8.36 -28.73
CA ALA A 159 -15.34 8.67 -28.03
C ALA A 159 -15.04 10.18 -27.81
N ALA A 160 -15.94 11.08 -28.23
CA ALA A 160 -15.68 12.52 -28.28
C ALA A 160 -15.91 13.25 -26.93
N GLU A 161 -16.56 12.63 -25.95
CA GLU A 161 -16.94 13.29 -24.68
C GLU A 161 -16.24 12.70 -23.44
N ARG A 162 -15.18 11.91 -23.61
CA ARG A 162 -14.39 11.44 -22.46
C ARG A 162 -13.49 12.59 -21.96
N PRO A 163 -13.71 13.17 -20.77
CA PRO A 163 -12.76 14.13 -20.22
C PRO A 163 -11.42 13.41 -19.99
N PRO A 164 -10.28 14.06 -20.27
CA PRO A 164 -8.97 13.46 -20.04
C PRO A 164 -8.83 13.16 -18.55
N ARG A 165 -8.60 11.88 -18.23
CA ARG A 165 -8.25 11.42 -16.88
C ARG A 165 -6.98 12.15 -16.45
N ALA A 166 -7.16 13.26 -15.72
CA ALA A 166 -6.04 14.03 -15.22
C ALA A 166 -5.21 13.12 -14.29
N PRO A 167 -3.89 12.99 -14.50
CA PRO A 167 -3.07 12.14 -13.65
C PRO A 167 -3.10 12.72 -12.24
N LEU A 168 -3.59 11.96 -11.26
CA LEU A 168 -3.59 12.35 -9.85
C LEU A 168 -2.17 12.69 -9.33
N LEU A 169 -1.13 12.20 -10.02
CA LEU A 169 0.26 12.62 -9.89
C LEU A 169 0.46 14.13 -10.06
N ALA A 170 -0.34 14.83 -10.88
CA ALA A 170 -0.27 16.29 -11.01
C ALA A 170 -0.81 17.00 -9.75
N ARG A 171 -1.80 16.42 -9.06
CA ARG A 171 -2.33 16.96 -7.79
C ARG A 171 -1.36 16.73 -6.64
N LEU A 172 -0.70 15.57 -6.60
CA LEU A 172 0.36 15.27 -5.62
C LEU A 172 1.62 16.08 -5.86
N ARG A 173 2.08 16.24 -7.10
CA ARG A 173 3.20 17.14 -7.41
C ARG A 173 2.90 18.56 -6.96
N ARG A 174 1.65 19.03 -7.14
CA ARG A 174 1.25 20.36 -6.67
C ARG A 174 1.37 20.51 -5.15
N TRP A 175 0.88 19.55 -4.36
CA TRP A 175 1.03 19.57 -2.90
C TRP A 175 2.50 19.52 -2.44
N TRP A 176 3.35 18.77 -3.15
CA TRP A 176 4.79 18.68 -2.86
C TRP A 176 5.60 19.95 -3.20
N PHE A 177 5.15 20.76 -4.16
CA PHE A 177 5.81 22.03 -4.53
C PHE A 177 5.22 23.25 -3.81
N GLU A 178 3.94 23.24 -3.43
CA GLU A 178 3.28 24.37 -2.75
C GLU A 178 3.67 24.49 -1.25
N GLY A 179 4.18 23.41 -0.63
CA GLY A 179 4.60 23.41 0.79
C GLY A 179 5.98 24.01 1.07
N ARG A 180 6.62 24.64 0.08
CA ARG A 180 7.93 25.28 0.23
C ARG A 180 7.88 26.72 -0.27
N HIS A 181 7.21 27.58 0.48
CA HIS A 181 7.51 29.01 0.49
C HIS A 181 7.88 29.43 1.93
N PRO A 182 8.89 30.32 2.07
CA PRO A 182 9.66 30.56 3.29
C PRO A 182 8.86 31.18 4.44
#